data_AF-A0A9W8JBC2-F1
#
_entry.id   AF-A0A9W8JBC2-F1
#
_cell.length_a   1.000
_cell.length_b   1.000
_cell.length_c   1.000
_cell.angle_alpha   90.00
_cell.angle_beta   90.00
_cell.angle_gamma   90.00
#
_symmetry.space_group_name_H-M   'P 1'
#
loop_
_entity.id
_entity.type
_entity.pdbx_description
1 polymer ?
#
loop_
_entity_poly.entity_id
_entity_poly.type
_entity_poly.pdbx_seq_one_letter_code
_entity_poly.pdbx_strand_id
1 'polypeptide(L)'
;MSLSSNTVNITKLYRLKEDGSNWVVYQDHTTDYLKSKGLRSHLNGHIRKPTEIIECFNELTNIIQFFRPDDTAFATPLSAEDVTKFKDSACNYDKNEGIGSNILDNMLPTSIYCKVQTH
;
A
#
# COMPACT_ATOMS: atom_id res chain seq x y z
N MET A 1 6.11 44.30 9.11
CA MET A 1 6.19 43.22 8.11
C MET A 1 5.63 41.97 8.77
N SER A 2 4.34 41.68 8.59
CA SER A 2 3.67 40.53 9.19
C SER A 2 3.94 39.30 8.31
N LEU A 3 4.69 38.32 8.81
CA LEU A 3 4.74 37.00 8.20
C LEU A 3 3.35 36.37 8.34
N SER A 4 2.55 36.47 7.27
CA SER A 4 1.37 35.62 7.11
C SER A 4 1.85 34.18 7.02
N SER A 5 1.73 33.44 8.11
CA SER A 5 1.86 32.00 8.12
C SER A 5 0.88 31.41 7.11
N ASN A 6 1.38 31.01 5.94
CA ASN A 6 0.63 30.21 4.99
C ASN A 6 0.43 28.82 5.61
N THR A 7 -0.56 28.69 6.49
CA THR A 7 -1.16 27.39 6.81
C THR A 7 -1.72 26.85 5.50
N VAL A 8 -0.93 25.98 4.86
CA VAL A 8 -1.38 25.15 3.75
C VAL A 8 -2.65 24.46 4.22
N ASN A 9 -3.79 24.91 3.70
CA ASN A 9 -5.07 24.27 3.90
C ASN A 9 -4.88 22.79 3.52
N ILE A 10 -4.87 21.91 4.54
CA ILE A 10 -5.03 20.49 4.33
C ILE A 10 -6.31 20.38 3.52
N THR A 11 -6.18 20.02 2.25
CA THR A 11 -7.27 19.98 1.28
C THR A 11 -8.35 19.12 1.91
N LYS A 12 -9.47 19.75 2.28
CA LYS A 12 -10.54 19.07 3.03
C LYS A 12 -11.00 17.89 2.18
N LEU A 13 -10.64 16.68 2.61
CA LEU A 13 -10.99 15.45 1.89
C LEU A 13 -12.51 15.37 1.82
N TYR A 14 -13.05 15.05 0.64
CA TYR A 14 -14.49 14.94 0.43
C TYR A 14 -14.95 13.63 1.07
N ARG A 15 -15.66 13.72 2.20
CA ARG A 15 -16.07 12.57 3.01
C ARG A 15 -17.39 11.98 2.55
N LEU A 16 -17.51 10.66 2.65
CA LEU A 16 -18.79 9.97 2.51
C LEU A 16 -19.67 10.32 3.72
N LYS A 17 -20.92 10.67 3.47
CA LYS A 17 -21.90 10.91 4.53
C LYS A 17 -22.33 9.58 5.16
N GLU A 18 -22.72 9.63 6.43
CA GLU A 18 -23.28 8.50 7.18
C GLU A 18 -24.48 7.84 6.46
N ASP A 19 -25.28 8.64 5.75
CA ASP A 19 -26.46 8.18 5.00
C ASP A 19 -26.15 7.73 3.56
N GLY A 20 -24.89 7.83 3.12
CA GLY A 20 -24.45 7.51 1.77
C GLY A 20 -25.02 8.42 0.67
N SER A 21 -25.75 9.49 1.00
CA SER A 21 -26.48 10.31 0.01
C SER A 21 -25.59 11.02 -1.02
N ASN A 22 -24.29 11.16 -0.72
CA ASN A 22 -23.30 11.75 -1.61
C ASN A 22 -22.39 10.72 -2.30
N TRP A 23 -22.78 9.44 -2.34
CA TRP A 23 -21.94 8.35 -2.86
C TRP A 23 -21.30 8.64 -4.22
N VAL A 24 -22.08 9.10 -5.21
CA VAL A 24 -21.57 9.34 -6.58
C VAL A 24 -20.45 10.38 -6.57
N VAL A 25 -20.68 11.52 -5.92
CA VAL A 25 -19.68 12.61 -5.83
C VAL A 25 -18.48 12.17 -5.00
N TYR A 26 -18.72 11.44 -3.91
CA TYR A 26 -17.67 10.86 -3.08
C TYR A 26 -16.76 9.94 -3.89
N GLN A 27 -17.34 9.01 -4.63
CA GLN A 27 -16.62 8.04 -5.43
C GLN A 27 -15.69 8.71 -6.44
N ASP A 28 -16.18 9.73 -7.17
CA ASP A 28 -15.38 10.48 -8.15
C ASP A 28 -14.21 11.19 -7.48
N HIS A 29 -14.49 11.95 -6.41
CA HIS A 29 -13.46 12.71 -5.69
C HIS A 29 -12.39 11.81 -5.05
N THR A 30 -12.80 10.72 -4.41
CA THR A 30 -11.88 9.77 -3.78
C THR A 30 -11.03 9.06 -4.83
N THR A 31 -11.64 8.66 -5.95
CA THR A 31 -10.95 8.01 -7.07
C THR A 31 -9.89 8.92 -7.67
N ASP A 32 -10.23 10.18 -7.97
CA ASP A 32 -9.30 11.15 -8.53
C ASP A 32 -8.19 11.50 -7.55
N TYR A 33 -8.51 11.61 -6.26
CA TYR A 33 -7.51 11.83 -5.23
C TYR A 33 -6.52 10.66 -5.13
N LEU A 34 -6.98 9.41 -5.09
CA LEU A 34 -6.11 8.22 -5.07
C LEU A 34 -5.24 8.13 -6.33
N LYS A 35 -5.81 8.41 -7.51
CA LYS A 35 -5.06 8.49 -8.77
C LYS A 35 -3.97 9.58 -8.71
N SER A 36 -4.27 10.75 -8.14
CA SER A 36 -3.29 11.83 -7.97
C SER A 36 -2.11 11.44 -7.07
N LYS A 37 -2.29 10.44 -6.20
CA LYS A 37 -1.25 9.84 -5.35
C LYS A 37 -0.48 8.70 -6.03
N GLY A 38 -0.73 8.44 -7.32
CA GLY A 38 -0.09 7.34 -8.05
C GLY A 38 -0.71 5.97 -7.79
N LEU A 39 -1.83 5.89 -7.06
CA LEU A 39 -2.45 4.62 -6.66
C LEU A 39 -3.41 4.04 -7.70
N ARG A 40 -3.41 4.55 -8.94
CA ARG A 40 -4.32 4.10 -10.00
C ARG A 40 -4.28 2.58 -10.20
N SER A 41 -3.09 2.00 -10.24
CA SER A 41 -2.93 0.56 -10.48
C SER A 41 -3.32 -0.29 -9.27
N HIS A 42 -3.15 0.23 -8.05
CA HIS A 42 -3.62 -0.39 -6.82
C HIS A 42 -5.16 -0.37 -6.77
N LEU A 43 -5.76 0.80 -7.02
CA LEU A 43 -7.21 0.99 -7.05
C LEU A 43 -7.90 0.08 -8.06
N ASN A 44 -7.28 -0.12 -9.23
CA ASN A 44 -7.84 -0.98 -10.28
C ASN A 44 -7.54 -2.48 -10.07
N GLY A 45 -6.81 -2.87 -9.02
CA GLY A 45 -6.40 -4.26 -8.80
C GLY A 45 -5.42 -4.81 -9.84
N HIS A 46 -4.71 -3.93 -10.57
CA HIS A 46 -3.75 -4.33 -11.59
C HIS A 46 -2.35 -4.63 -11.01
N ILE A 47 -2.06 -4.15 -9.80
CA ILE A 47 -0.82 -4.49 -9.10
C ILE A 47 -0.98 -5.88 -8.48
N ARG A 48 -0.03 -6.78 -8.77
CA ARG A 48 0.07 -8.06 -8.07
C ARG A 48 0.88 -7.86 -6.81
N LYS A 49 0.43 -8.44 -5.69
CA LYS A 49 1.23 -8.52 -4.48
C LYS A 49 2.56 -9.22 -4.83
N PRO A 50 3.73 -8.61 -4.54
CA PRO A 50 5.02 -9.25 -4.75
C PRO A 50 5.10 -10.56 -3.98
N THR A 51 5.59 -11.62 -4.62
CA THR A 51 5.82 -12.89 -3.93
C THR A 51 7.02 -12.75 -3.00
N GLU A 52 6.86 -13.22 -1.77
CA GLU A 52 7.91 -13.19 -0.77
C GLU A 52 8.99 -14.23 -1.10
N ILE A 53 10.26 -13.82 -0.98
CA ILE A 53 11.41 -14.70 -1.12
C ILE A 53 11.56 -15.56 0.13
N ILE A 54 12.08 -16.78 -0.04
CA ILE A 54 12.23 -17.73 1.07
C ILE A 54 13.62 -17.55 1.67
N GLU A 55 13.68 -17.44 3.00
CA GLU A 55 14.91 -17.41 3.77
C GLU A 55 15.25 -18.84 4.26
N CYS A 56 16.46 -19.31 3.98
CA CYS A 56 16.93 -20.61 4.46
C CYS A 56 18.31 -20.49 5.09
N PHE A 57 18.50 -21.19 6.20
CA PHE A 57 19.80 -21.29 6.85
C PHE A 57 20.60 -22.44 6.23
N ASN A 58 21.80 -22.15 5.75
CA ASN A 58 22.71 -23.15 5.20
C ASN A 58 23.68 -23.63 6.29
N GLU A 59 23.47 -24.85 6.80
CA GLU A 59 24.26 -25.41 7.90
C GLU A 59 25.74 -25.62 7.55
N LEU A 60 26.06 -25.93 6.28
CA LEU A 60 27.44 -26.20 5.84
C LEU A 60 28.30 -24.94 5.79
N THR A 61 27.68 -23.82 5.41
CA THR A 61 28.35 -22.53 5.26
C THR A 61 28.05 -21.57 6.41
N ASN A 62 27.13 -21.93 7.30
CA ASN A 62 26.70 -21.17 8.47
C ASN A 62 26.22 -19.74 8.11
N ILE A 63 25.55 -19.60 6.95
CA ILE A 63 25.01 -18.32 6.46
C ILE A 63 23.55 -18.47 6.06
N ILE A 64 22.83 -17.36 6.08
CA ILE A 64 21.47 -17.25 5.55
C ILE A 64 21.54 -17.03 4.04
N GLN A 65 20.76 -17.80 3.29
CA GLN A 65 20.60 -17.66 1.85
C GLN A 65 19.12 -17.44 1.52
N PHE A 66 18.87 -16.72 0.43
CA PHE A 66 17.51 -16.40 -0.01
C PHE A 66 17.23 -17.10 -1.33
N PHE A 67 16.00 -17.54 -1.53
CA PHE A 67 15.58 -18.29 -2.69
C PHE A 67 14.28 -17.76 -3.25
N ARG A 68 14.06 -18.01 -4.54
CA ARG A 68 12.76 -17.72 -5.12
C ARG A 68 11.73 -18.74 -4.59
N PRO A 69 10.47 -18.35 -4.43
CA PRO A 69 9.43 -19.24 -3.93
C PRO A 69 9.08 -20.38 -4.91
N ASP A 70 9.42 -20.25 -6.20
CA ASP A 70 9.30 -21.30 -7.20
C ASP A 70 10.49 -22.29 -7.20
N ASP A 71 11.61 -21.94 -6.56
CA ASP A 71 12.75 -22.84 -6.36
C ASP A 71 12.51 -23.77 -5.16
N THR A 72 11.63 -24.75 -5.36
CA THR A 72 11.28 -25.75 -4.34
C THR A 72 12.44 -26.64 -3.92
N ALA A 73 13.52 -26.69 -4.72
CA ALA A 73 14.72 -27.47 -4.42
C ALA A 73 15.80 -26.66 -3.68
N PHE A 74 15.60 -25.33 -3.51
CA PHE A 74 16.58 -24.41 -2.96
C PHE A 74 17.95 -24.55 -3.65
N ALA A 75 17.94 -24.76 -4.96
CA ALA A 75 19.14 -25.07 -5.74
C ALA A 75 19.93 -23.82 -6.12
N THR A 76 19.26 -22.68 -6.29
CA THR A 76 19.86 -21.45 -6.80
C THR A 76 19.63 -20.29 -5.84
N PRO A 77 20.60 -20.03 -4.93
CA PRO A 77 20.55 -18.86 -4.07
C PRO A 77 20.47 -17.56 -4.88
N LEU A 78 19.62 -16.64 -4.43
CA LEU A 78 19.51 -15.30 -4.98
C LEU A 78 20.76 -14.47 -4.68
N SER A 79 21.11 -13.62 -5.64
CA SER A 79 22.14 -12.61 -5.43
C SER A 79 21.66 -11.55 -4.43
N ALA A 80 22.60 -10.86 -3.77
CA ALA A 80 22.26 -9.78 -2.84
C ALA A 80 21.47 -8.64 -3.53
N GLU A 81 21.77 -8.37 -4.81
CA GLU A 81 21.06 -7.37 -5.60
C GLU A 81 19.60 -7.80 -5.84
N ASP A 82 19.37 -9.07 -6.19
CA ASP A 82 18.02 -9.58 -6.42
C ASP A 82 17.21 -9.60 -5.13
N VAL A 83 17.82 -10.02 -4.01
CA VAL A 83 17.19 -9.94 -2.68
C VAL A 83 16.74 -8.53 -2.37
N THR A 84 17.58 -7.53 -2.64
CA THR A 84 17.25 -6.12 -2.42
C THR A 84 16.07 -5.70 -3.30
N LYS A 85 16.07 -6.05 -4.59
CA LYS A 85 14.95 -5.76 -5.51
C LYS A 85 13.63 -6.36 -5.04
N PHE A 86 13.62 -7.61 -4.58
CA PHE A 86 12.41 -8.25 -4.05
C PHE A 86 11.90 -7.53 -2.79
N LYS A 87 12.79 -7.22 -1.85
CA LYS A 87 12.44 -6.52 -0.60
C LYS A 87 11.93 -5.11 -0.87
N ASP A 88 12.57 -4.36 -1.75
CA ASP A 88 12.15 -3.02 -2.14
C ASP A 88 10.78 -3.05 -2.84
N SER A 89 10.54 -4.05 -3.69
CA SER A 89 9.25 -4.22 -4.35
C SER A 89 8.13 -4.51 -3.34
N ALA A 90 8.36 -5.40 -2.37
CA ALA A 90 7.39 -5.70 -1.31
C ALA A 90 7.13 -4.47 -0.43
N CYS A 91 8.18 -3.80 0.03
CA CYS A 91 8.08 -2.58 0.84
C CYS A 91 7.31 -1.47 0.11
N ASN A 92 7.59 -1.25 -1.18
CA ASN A 92 6.88 -0.25 -1.98
C ASN A 92 5.40 -0.62 -2.20
N TYR A 93 5.10 -1.91 -2.37
CA TYR A 93 3.73 -2.40 -2.44
C TYR A 93 2.96 -2.08 -1.14
N ASP A 94 3.48 -2.53 0.01
CA ASP A 94 2.84 -2.35 1.31
C ASP A 94 2.70 -0.86 1.68
N LYS A 95 3.70 -0.05 1.35
CA LYS A 95 3.63 1.41 1.51
C LYS A 95 2.45 2.00 0.75
N ASN A 96 2.24 1.61 -0.51
CA ASN A 96 1.16 2.13 -1.33
C ASN A 96 -0.22 1.64 -0.85
N GLU A 97 -0.33 0.38 -0.43
CA GLU A 97 -1.54 -0.15 0.24
C GLU A 97 -1.85 0.67 1.51
N GLY A 98 -0.84 0.93 2.35
CA GLY A 98 -1.00 1.73 3.57
C GLY A 98 -1.43 3.18 3.29
N ILE A 99 -0.90 3.82 2.24
CA ILE A 99 -1.34 5.16 1.82
C ILE A 99 -2.81 5.10 1.38
N GLY A 100 -3.19 4.12 0.57
CA GLY A 100 -4.57 3.93 0.12
C GLY A 100 -5.54 3.75 1.28
N SER A 101 -5.23 2.83 2.20
CA SER A 101 -6.03 2.58 3.41
C SER A 101 -6.18 3.83 4.26
N ASN A 102 -5.08 4.52 4.58
CA ASN A 102 -5.15 5.75 5.38
C ASN A 102 -6.00 6.84 4.71
N ILE A 103 -5.97 6.96 3.38
CA ILE A 103 -6.83 7.90 2.65
C ILE A 103 -8.30 7.52 2.82
N LEU A 104 -8.63 6.24 2.62
CA LEU A 104 -10.00 5.74 2.75
C LEU A 104 -10.51 5.89 4.19
N ASP A 105 -9.70 5.57 5.19
CA ASP A 105 -10.03 5.70 6.61
C ASP A 105 -10.40 7.13 7.01
N ASN A 106 -9.74 8.13 6.41
CA ASN A 106 -10.02 9.54 6.67
C ASN A 106 -11.22 10.10 5.86
N MET A 107 -11.68 9.34 4.87
CA MET A 107 -12.73 9.69 3.92
C MET A 107 -14.06 8.98 4.21
N LEU A 108 -14.02 7.82 4.86
CA LEU A 108 -15.18 7.05 5.30
C LEU A 108 -15.72 7.57 6.65
N PRO A 109 -17.04 7.53 6.86
CA PRO A 109 -17.62 7.76 8.18
C PRO A 109 -17.28 6.60 9.13
N THR A 110 -17.15 6.91 10.42
CA THR A 110 -16.76 5.95 11.46
C THR A 110 -17.69 4.73 11.51
N SER A 111 -18.99 4.92 11.27
CA SER A 111 -19.97 3.81 11.29
C SER A 111 -19.74 2.78 10.19
N ILE A 112 -19.24 3.21 9.02
CA ILE A 112 -18.87 2.35 7.90
C ILE A 112 -17.49 1.74 8.15
N TYR A 113 -16.54 2.54 8.65
CA TYR A 113 -15.20 2.06 9.01
C TYR A 113 -15.24 0.87 9.99
N CYS A 114 -16.02 0.98 11.07
CA CYS A 114 -16.15 -0.11 12.04
C CYS A 114 -16.72 -1.41 11.44
N LYS A 115 -17.59 -1.31 10.42
CA LYS A 115 -18.15 -2.48 9.73
C LYS A 115 -17.16 -3.12 8.76
N VAL A 116 -16.28 -2.33 8.13
CA VAL A 116 -15.26 -2.85 7.20
C VAL A 116 -14.11 -3.50 7.97
N GLN A 117 -13.76 -2.97 9.16
CA GLN A 117 -12.67 -3.51 9.99
C GLN A 117 -13.02 -4.82 10.72
N THR A 118 -14.31 -5.14 10.85
CA THR A 118 -14.79 -6.35 11.56
C THR A 118 -14.96 -7.58 10.65
N HIS A 119 -14.59 -7.47 9.37
CA HIS A 119 -14.56 -8.54 8.38
C HIS A 119 -13.15 -8.78 7.86
#